data_AF-A0A534I9L5-F1
#
_entry.id   AF-A0A534I9L5-F1
#
_cell.length_a   1.000
_cell.length_b   1.000
_cell.length_c   1.000
_cell.angle_alpha   90.00
_cell.angle_beta   90.00
_cell.angle_gamma   90.00
#
_symmetry.space_group_name_H-M   'P 1'
#
loop_
_entity.id
_entity.type
_entity.pdbx_description
1 polymer ?
#
loop_
_entity_poly.entity_id
_entity_poly.type
_entity_poly.pdbx_seq_one_letter_code
_entity_poly.pdbx_strand_id
1 'polypeptide(L)' 'FTGRFEAVERVEVRPRVSGYISSVNFTDGSEIKKGDVLFVIDPRPYVAERDKARAQLAQARSQLALARSERDR' A
#
# COMPACT_ATOMS: atom_id res chain seq x y z
N PHE A 1 18.50 -36.07 -26.97
CA PHE A 1 18.09 -35.41 -25.71
C PHE A 1 17.32 -34.14 -26.07
N THR A 2 16.02 -34.10 -25.80
CA THR A 2 15.21 -32.89 -25.96
C THR A 2 15.21 -32.14 -24.62
N GLY A 3 15.92 -31.01 -24.56
CA GLY A 3 15.95 -30.16 -23.37
C GLY A 3 14.64 -29.38 -23.25
N ARG A 4 13.99 -29.47 -22.08
CA ARG A 4 12.86 -28.62 -21.72
C ARG A 4 13.41 -27.39 -21.03
N PHE A 5 13.28 -26.24 -21.66
CA PHE A 5 13.59 -24.96 -21.02
C PHE A 5 12.41 -24.60 -20.12
N GLU A 6 12.64 -24.56 -18.82
CA GLU A 6 11.69 -24.00 -17.85
C GLU A 6 12.23 -22.66 -17.35
N ALA A 7 11.33 -21.72 -17.05
CA ALA A 7 11.71 -20.43 -16.52
C ALA A 7 12.49 -20.61 -15.20
N VAL A 8 13.65 -19.95 -15.08
CA VAL A 8 14.56 -20.06 -13.93
C VAL A 8 13.87 -19.61 -12.63
N GLU A 9 12.98 -18.63 -12.72
CA GLU A 9 12.19 -18.14 -11.58
C GLU A 9 10.74 -17.88 -12.02
N ARG A 10 9.78 -18.49 -11.31
CA ARG A 10 8.35 -18.21 -11.45
C ARG A 10 7.88 -17.59 -10.14
N VAL A 11 7.54 -16.30 -10.15
CA VAL A 11 7.02 -15.59 -8.98
C VAL A 11 5.54 -15.29 -9.18
N GLU A 12 4.71 -15.79 -8.28
CA GLU A 12 3.28 -15.46 -8.23
C GLU A 12 3.10 -14.15 -7.46
N VAL A 13 2.82 -13.05 -8.16
CA VAL A 13 2.61 -11.75 -7.53
C VAL A 13 1.17 -11.68 -7.01
N ARG A 14 1.02 -11.77 -5.68
CA ARG A 14 -0.28 -11.62 -5.01
C ARG A 14 -0.38 -10.25 -4.34
N PRO A 15 -1.50 -9.51 -4.52
CA PRO A 15 -1.68 -8.24 -3.83
C PRO A 15 -1.72 -8.47 -2.31
N ARG A 16 -0.90 -7.72 -1.56
CA ARG A 16 -0.85 -7.80 -0.09
C ARG A 16 -2.06 -7.16 0.60
N VAL A 17 -2.90 -6.47 -0.17
CA VAL A 17 -4.08 -5.76 0.33
C VAL A 17 -5.26 -5.98 -0.61
N SER A 18 -6.45 -6.18 -0.05
CA SER A 18 -7.69 -6.36 -0.80
C SER A 18 -8.16 -5.04 -1.41
N GLY A 19 -8.18 -4.93 -2.74
CA GLY A 19 -8.65 -3.73 -3.44
C GLY A 19 -8.77 -3.93 -4.94
N TYR A 20 -9.46 -3.01 -5.62
CA TYR A 20 -9.57 -3.02 -7.08
C TYR A 20 -8.25 -2.58 -7.71
N ILE A 21 -7.82 -3.29 -8.76
CA ILE A 21 -6.65 -2.92 -9.54
C ILE A 21 -7.01 -1.67 -10.34
N SER A 22 -6.31 -0.57 -10.08
CA SER A 22 -6.44 0.71 -10.77
C SER A 22 -5.67 0.72 -12.09
N SER A 23 -4.51 0.06 -12.16
CA SER A 23 -3.75 -0.08 -13.40
C SER A 23 -2.83 -1.30 -13.36
N VAL A 24 -2.65 -1.90 -14.54
CA VAL A 24 -1.64 -2.93 -14.81
C VAL A 24 -0.52 -2.25 -15.59
N ASN A 25 0.67 -2.22 -15.01
CA ASN A 25 1.80 -1.42 -15.49
C ASN A 25 2.89 -2.28 -16.15
N PHE A 26 2.57 -3.50 -16.56
CA PHE A 26 3.47 -4.37 -17.31
C PHE A 26 2.75 -4.95 -18.53
N THR A 27 3.53 -5.35 -19.53
CA THR A 27 3.04 -6.05 -20.72
C THR A 27 3.47 -7.51 -20.65
N ASP A 28 2.62 -8.45 -21.06
CA ASP A 28 2.97 -9.86 -21.06
C ASP A 28 4.23 -10.11 -21.89
N GLY A 29 5.24 -10.73 -21.28
CA GLY A 29 6.54 -11.01 -21.90
C GLY A 29 7.58 -9.88 -21.82
N SER A 30 7.28 -8.77 -21.16
CA SER A 30 8.27 -7.70 -20.90
C SER A 30 9.23 -8.07 -19.76
N GLU A 31 10.51 -7.68 -19.92
CA GLU A 31 11.55 -7.91 -18.93
C GLU A 31 11.37 -6.93 -17.76
N ILE A 32 10.94 -7.43 -16.60
CA ILE A 32 10.66 -6.64 -15.39
C ILE A 32 11.82 -6.74 -14.40
N LYS A 33 12.14 -5.62 -13.74
CA LYS A 33 13.17 -5.56 -12.71
C LYS A 33 12.54 -5.59 -11.32
N LYS A 34 13.31 -6.07 -10.34
CA LYS A 34 12.91 -6.03 -8.93
C LYS A 34 12.69 -4.58 -8.50
N GLY A 35 11.48 -4.28 -8.04
CA GLY A 35 11.09 -2.94 -7.58
C GLY A 35 10.15 -2.19 -8.55
N ASP A 36 9.92 -2.72 -9.75
CA ASP A 36 8.98 -2.12 -10.68
C ASP A 36 7.54 -2.22 -10.14
N VAL A 37 6.78 -1.14 -10.32
CA VAL A 37 5.37 -1.10 -9.92
C VAL A 37 4.57 -1.84 -10.97
N LEU A 38 4.20 -3.09 -10.68
CA LEU A 38 3.46 -3.96 -11.61
C LEU A 38 1.95 -3.70 -11.58
N PHE A 39 1.42 -3.42 -10.40
CA PHE A 39 -0.01 -3.19 -10.18
C PHE A 39 -0.20 -1.98 -9.27
N VAL A 40 -1.10 -1.09 -9.64
CA VAL A 40 -1.57 -0.01 -8.77
C VAL A 40 -2.92 -0.43 -8.22
N ILE A 41 -3.06 -0.49 -6.89
CA ILE A 41 -4.34 -0.70 -6.22
C ILE A 41 -4.99 0.67 -6.02
N ASP A 42 -6.32 0.78 -6.21
CA ASP A 42 -7.05 2.03 -5.98
C ASP A 42 -6.75 2.60 -4.58
N PRO A 43 -6.11 3.79 -4.50
CA PRO A 43 -5.66 4.34 -3.23
C PRO A 43 -6.80 4.99 -2.43
N ARG A 44 -7.96 5.27 -3.04
CA ARG A 44 -9.04 6.05 -2.41
C ARG A 44 -9.47 5.53 -1.03
N PRO A 45 -9.80 4.24 -0.84
CA PRO A 45 -10.17 3.74 0.49
C PRO A 45 -9.02 3.83 1.50
N TYR A 46 -7.77 3.61 1.06
CA TYR A 46 -6.61 3.68 1.94
C TYR A 46 -6.27 5.11 2.35
N VAL A 47 -6.38 6.06 1.42
CA VAL A 47 -6.21 7.49 1.68
C VAL A 47 -7.26 7.98 2.67
N ALA A 48 -8.52 7.56 2.48
CA ALA A 48 -9.60 7.90 3.41
C ALA A 48 -9.36 7.35 4.83
N GLU A 49 -8.97 6.08 4.98
CA GLU A 49 -8.68 5.51 6.30
C GLU A 49 -7.43 6.14 6.94
N ARG A 50 -6.38 6.43 6.15
CA ARG A 50 -5.21 7.17 6.62
C ARG A 50 -5.60 8.54 7.14
N ASP A 51 -6.42 9.29 6.41
CA ASP A 51 -6.81 10.64 6.77
C ASP A 51 -7.72 10.66 8.00
N LYS A 52 -8.61 9.66 8.15
CA LYS A 52 -9.40 9.42 9.35
C LYS A 52 -8.53 9.13 10.57
N ALA A 53 -7.54 8.25 10.45
CA ALA A 53 -6.60 7.96 11.54
C ALA A 53 -5.78 9.21 11.92
N ARG A 54 -5.38 10.02 10.93
CA ARG A 54 -4.69 11.30 11.16
C ARG A 54 -5.56 12.30 11.91
N ALA A 55 -6.85 12.40 11.56
CA ALA A 55 -7.80 13.27 12.24
C ALA A 55 -8.02 12.84 13.71
N GLN A 56 -8.16 11.54 13.97
CA GLN A 56 -8.28 10.99 15.33
C GLN A 56 -7.04 11.29 16.17
N LEU A 57 -5.85 11.14 15.59
CA LEU A 57 -4.59 11.49 16.27
C LEU A 57 -4.53 12.98 16.60
N ALA A 58 -4.94 13.86 15.68
CA ALA A 58 -4.96 15.30 15.92
C ALA A 58 -5.94 15.66 17.05
N GLN A 59 -7.14 15.07 17.05
CA GLN A 59 -8.12 15.27 18.12
C GLN A 59 -7.59 14.84 19.49
N ALA A 60 -6.98 13.64 19.56
CA ALA A 60 -6.38 13.14 20.80
C ALA A 60 -5.25 14.04 21.31
N ARG A 61 -4.42 14.59 20.41
CA ARG A 61 -3.37 15.55 20.76
C ARG A 61 -3.95 16.85 21.33
N SER A 62 -5.02 17.38 20.73
CA SER A 62 -5.69 18.58 21.23
C SER A 62 -6.31 18.35 22.61
N GLN A 63 -6.94 17.19 22.83
CA GLN A 63 -7.49 16.83 24.15
C GLN A 63 -6.39 16.71 25.20
N LEU A 64 -5.26 16.08 24.86
CA LEU A 64 -4.11 15.98 25.74
C LEU A 64 -3.53 17.37 26.09
N ALA A 65 -3.44 18.26 25.11
CA ALA A 65 -2.96 19.63 25.33
C ALA A 65 -3.90 20.42 26.26
N LEU A 66 -5.21 20.30 26.05
CA LEU A 66 -6.22 20.92 26.92
C LEU A 66 -6.14 20.39 28.35
N ALA A 67 -6.13 19.06 28.53
CA ALA A 67 -6.05 18.44 29.85
C ALA A 67 -4.76 18.81 30.60
N ARG A 68 -3.64 18.98 29.88
CA ARG A 68 -2.39 19.50 30.46
C ARG A 68 -2.56 20.96 30.91
N SER A 69 -3.14 21.80 30.06
CA SER A 69 -3.38 23.21 30.40
C SER A 69 -4.36 23.40 31.56
N GLU A 70 -5.35 22.52 31.71
CA GLU A 70 -6.29 22.55 32.83
C GLU A 70 -5.64 22.10 34.13
N ARG A 71 -4.75 21.11 34.08
CA ARG A 71 -3.99 20.64 35.25
C ARG A 71 -2.98 21.68 35.76
N ASP A 72 -2.39 22.44 34.85
CA ASP A 72 -1.35 23.43 35.18
C ASP A 72 -1.95 24.76 35.70
N ARG A 73 -3.29 24.91 35.70
CA ARG A 73 -4.03 26.06 36.21
C ARG A 73 -4.50 25.81 37.65
#